data_AF-A0A1Z5L4B3-F1
#
_entry.id   AF-A0A1Z5L4B3-F1
#
_cell.length_a   1.000
_cell.length_b   1.000
_cell.length_c   1.000
_cell.angle_alpha   90.00
_cell.angle_beta   90.00
_cell.angle_gamma   90.00
#
_symmetry.space_group_name_H-M   'P 1'
#
loop_
_entity.id
_entity.type
_entity.pdbx_description
1 polymer ?
#
loop_
_entity_poly.entity_id
_entity_poly.type
_entity_poly.pdbx_seq_one_letter_code
_entity_poly.pdbx_strand_id
1 'polypeptide(L)'
;MEQLEGATAAAPPVYRPPFRVCRLSEEANKFTFPCPYCEVDNLDLSALRDHCNANHFDDQQSVVCPVCASMPWGNPHQKSINFLSHLNLRHLYDYGTYRQEFGLTDDDALQQALEASLKEK
;
A
#
# COMPACT_ATOMS: atom_id res chain seq x y z
N MET A 1 -21.02 -53.08 -10.57
CA MET A 1 -20.86 -52.57 -9.18
C MET A 1 -19.66 -51.63 -9.22
N GLU A 2 -19.89 -50.37 -9.58
CA GLU A 2 -18.93 -49.28 -9.35
C GLU A 2 -18.55 -49.21 -7.87
N GLN A 3 -17.27 -48.93 -7.57
CA GLN A 3 -16.80 -48.05 -6.48
C GLN A 3 -15.38 -47.57 -6.90
N LEU A 4 -15.27 -46.43 -7.60
CA LEU A 4 -14.98 -45.07 -7.12
C LEU A 4 -13.57 -44.88 -6.51
N GLU A 5 -12.76 -44.17 -7.30
CA GLU A 5 -11.47 -43.53 -6.99
C GLU A 5 -11.63 -42.44 -5.91
N GLY A 6 -10.55 -42.02 -5.23
CA GLY A 6 -10.67 -40.86 -4.34
C GLY A 6 -9.44 -40.41 -3.56
N ALA A 7 -8.53 -39.74 -4.26
CA ALA A 7 -7.57 -38.71 -3.83
C ALA A 7 -7.10 -38.65 -2.35
N THR A 8 -5.80 -38.93 -2.16
CA THR A 8 -5.04 -38.40 -1.02
C THR A 8 -5.11 -36.87 -1.03
N ALA A 9 -5.65 -36.29 0.04
CA ALA A 9 -5.76 -34.85 0.21
C ALA A 9 -4.36 -34.24 0.38
N ALA A 10 -3.75 -33.85 -0.74
CA ALA A 10 -2.58 -32.99 -0.73
C ALA A 10 -2.98 -31.64 -0.12
N ALA A 11 -2.34 -31.26 0.98
CA ALA A 11 -2.56 -29.96 1.61
C ALA A 11 -2.38 -28.83 0.58
N PRO A 12 -3.20 -27.77 0.63
CA PRO A 12 -3.12 -26.67 -0.33
C PRO A 12 -1.73 -26.04 -0.27
N PRO A 13 -1.17 -25.60 -1.42
CA PRO A 13 0.14 -24.98 -1.45
C PRO A 13 0.10 -23.68 -0.64
N VAL A 14 0.79 -23.69 0.51
CA VAL A 14 1.05 -22.47 1.28
C VAL A 14 1.99 -21.60 0.45
N TYR A 15 1.45 -20.53 -0.15
CA TYR A 15 2.24 -19.55 -0.86
C TYR A 15 3.29 -18.96 0.09
N ARG A 16 4.56 -19.28 -0.16
CA ARG A 16 5.70 -18.64 0.50
C ARG A 16 6.24 -17.58 -0.45
N PRO A 17 6.05 -16.27 -0.15
CA PRO A 17 6.58 -15.23 -1.01
C PRO A 17 8.12 -15.35 -1.12
N PRO A 18 8.70 -15.18 -2.32
CA PRO A 18 10.13 -15.36 -2.56
C PRO A 18 11.01 -14.25 -1.96
N PHE A 19 10.40 -13.20 -1.40
CA PHE A 19 11.10 -12.08 -0.79
C PHE A 19 10.73 -11.96 0.68
N ARG A 20 11.73 -11.63 1.53
CA ARG A 20 11.46 -11.19 2.90
C ARG A 20 10.47 -10.03 2.80
N VAL A 21 9.27 -10.24 3.32
CA VAL A 21 8.41 -9.13 3.72
C VAL A 21 9.28 -8.37 4.72
N CYS A 22 9.77 -7.18 4.35
CA CYS A 22 10.27 -6.23 5.33
C CYS A 22 9.12 -6.09 6.32
N ARG A 23 9.27 -6.70 7.50
CA ARG A 23 8.25 -6.69 8.53
C ARG A 23 8.05 -5.22 8.85
N LEU A 24 7.01 -4.62 8.27
CA LEU A 24 6.60 -3.27 8.59
C LEU A 24 6.25 -3.35 10.05
N SER A 25 7.14 -2.82 10.90
CA SER A 25 6.87 -2.64 12.31
C SER A 25 5.47 -2.05 12.42
N GLU A 26 4.62 -2.66 13.23
CA GLU A 26 3.23 -2.25 13.48
C GLU A 26 3.13 -0.86 14.14
N GLU A 27 4.27 -0.19 14.30
CA GLU A 27 4.43 1.11 14.90
C GLU A 27 4.63 2.13 13.78
N ALA A 28 3.51 2.67 13.29
CA ALA A 28 3.40 3.76 12.32
C ALA A 28 4.27 3.56 11.05
N ASN A 29 3.60 3.19 9.96
CA ASN A 29 4.15 3.15 8.62
C ASN A 29 4.55 4.55 8.12
N LYS A 30 5.58 5.18 8.72
CA LYS A 30 6.14 6.46 8.29
C LYS A 30 7.16 6.18 7.20
N PHE A 31 6.71 5.63 6.07
CA PHE A 31 7.57 5.64 4.89
C PHE A 31 7.72 7.08 4.44
N THR A 32 8.94 7.58 4.57
CA THR A 32 9.30 8.87 4.03
C THR A 32 9.99 8.67 2.69
N PHE A 33 9.65 9.53 1.74
CA PHE A 33 10.10 9.45 0.35
C PHE A 33 10.78 10.76 -0.05
N PRO A 34 11.89 10.68 -0.81
CA PRO A 34 12.49 11.86 -1.41
C PRO A 34 11.72 12.29 -2.66
N CYS A 35 11.65 13.61 -2.91
CA CYS A 35 11.14 14.13 -4.17
C CYS A 35 12.15 13.83 -5.29
N PRO A 36 11.73 13.30 -6.44
CA PRO A 36 12.64 13.01 -7.55
C PRO A 36 13.00 14.24 -8.39
N TYR A 37 12.31 15.38 -8.21
CA TYR A 37 12.54 16.62 -8.97
C TYR A 37 13.36 17.66 -8.20
N CYS A 38 13.34 17.63 -6.87
CA CYS A 38 13.98 18.63 -6.02
C CYS A 38 14.68 17.98 -4.82
N GLU A 39 15.41 18.78 -4.05
CA GLU A 39 16.20 18.30 -2.90
C GLU A 39 15.35 18.10 -1.62
N VAL A 40 14.02 18.16 -1.72
CA VAL A 40 13.13 17.94 -0.57
C VAL A 40 13.03 16.44 -0.28
N ASP A 41 13.43 16.06 0.92
CA ASP A 41 13.35 14.71 1.44
C ASP A 41 12.33 14.59 2.58
N ASN A 42 12.22 13.38 3.13
CA ASN A 42 11.39 13.07 4.28
C ASN A 42 9.87 13.33 4.12
N LEU A 43 9.35 13.31 2.89
CA LEU A 43 7.93 13.53 2.63
C LEU A 43 7.15 12.23 2.85
N ASP A 44 6.03 12.27 3.58
CA ASP A 44 5.09 11.14 3.58
C ASP A 44 4.45 10.98 2.18
N LEU A 45 3.72 9.89 1.96
CA LEU A 45 3.06 9.65 0.66
C LEU A 45 2.13 10.81 0.24
N SER A 46 1.33 11.31 1.17
CA SER A 46 0.40 12.42 0.93
C SER A 46 1.14 13.74 0.72
N ALA A 47 2.12 14.06 1.56
CA ALA A 47 2.97 15.24 1.39
C ALA A 47 3.77 15.22 0.08
N LEU A 48 4.30 14.06 -0.33
CA LEU A 48 4.99 13.90 -1.62
C LEU A 48 4.04 14.20 -2.77
N ARG A 49 2.81 13.69 -2.71
CA ARG A 49 1.80 13.93 -3.74
C ARG A 49 1.44 15.40 -3.83
N ASP A 50 1.10 16.03 -2.71
CA ASP A 50 0.70 17.44 -2.69
C ASP A 50 1.86 18.35 -3.12
N HIS A 51 3.08 18.08 -2.64
CA HIS A 51 4.29 18.78 -3.06
C HIS A 51 4.51 18.67 -4.58
N CYS A 52 4.47 17.46 -5.14
CA CYS A 52 4.71 17.27 -6.57
C CYS A 52 3.61 17.93 -7.41
N ASN A 53 2.33 17.87 -6.99
CA ASN A 53 1.24 18.54 -7.72
C ASN A 53 1.32 20.07 -7.65
N ALA A 54 1.78 20.64 -6.53
CA ALA A 54 1.89 22.10 -6.38
C ALA A 54 3.14 22.69 -7.06
N ASN A 55 4.26 21.98 -7.00
CA ASN A 55 5.58 22.53 -7.36
C ASN A 55 6.13 22.01 -8.70
N HIS A 56 5.62 20.88 -9.20
CA HIS A 56 6.18 20.17 -10.35
C HIS A 56 5.13 19.81 -11.42
N PHE A 57 3.98 20.49 -11.45
CA PHE A 57 2.88 20.18 -12.38
C PHE A 57 3.29 20.19 -13.87
N ASP A 58 4.23 21.04 -14.26
CA ASP A 58 4.70 21.20 -15.64
C ASP A 58 5.97 20.36 -15.95
N ASP A 59 6.57 19.72 -14.94
CA ASP A 59 7.79 18.94 -15.12
C ASP A 59 7.52 17.60 -15.83
N GLN A 60 7.92 17.52 -17.10
CA GLN A 60 7.80 16.31 -17.93
C GLN A 60 9.02 15.38 -17.83
N GLN A 61 9.90 15.58 -16.85
CA GLN A 61 11.08 14.72 -16.70
C GLN A 61 10.70 13.30 -16.29
N SER A 62 11.29 12.32 -16.96
CA SER A 62 11.09 10.91 -16.63
C SER A 62 11.86 10.56 -15.35
N VAL A 63 11.13 10.26 -14.28
CA VAL A 63 11.71 9.93 -12.98
C VAL A 63 11.28 8.55 -12.51
N VAL A 64 12.08 7.94 -11.65
CA VAL A 64 11.70 6.70 -10.97
C VAL A 64 10.78 7.06 -9.81
N CYS A 65 9.65 6.37 -9.68
CA CYS A 65 8.76 6.56 -8.55
C CYS A 65 9.41 6.00 -7.27
N PRO A 66 9.71 6.83 -6.24
CA PRO A 66 10.37 6.37 -5.02
C PRO A 66 9.51 5.40 -4.22
N VAL A 67 8.18 5.53 -4.33
CA VAL A 67 7.21 4.64 -3.69
C VAL A 67 7.26 3.24 -4.33
N CYS A 68 7.23 3.17 -5.66
CA CYS A 68 7.35 1.90 -6.38
C CYS A 68 8.72 1.25 -6.17
N ALA A 69 9.80 2.03 -6.15
CA ALA A 69 11.15 1.50 -5.88
C ALA A 69 11.27 0.89 -4.47
N SER A 70 10.46 1.36 -3.52
CA SER A 70 10.43 0.86 -2.14
C SER A 70 9.57 -0.39 -1.97
N MET A 71 8.79 -0.80 -2.98
CA MET A 71 7.96 -2.00 -2.93
C MET A 71 8.73 -3.25 -3.34
N PRO A 72 8.57 -4.39 -2.65
CA PRO A 72 9.27 -5.64 -2.99
C PRO A 72 8.84 -6.24 -4.34
N TRP A 73 7.70 -5.81 -4.88
CA TRP A 73 7.17 -6.17 -6.20
C TRP A 73 7.34 -5.05 -7.24
N GLY A 74 7.90 -3.90 -6.86
CA GLY A 74 8.15 -2.79 -7.76
C GLY A 74 9.51 -2.90 -8.46
N ASN A 75 9.64 -2.27 -9.63
CA ASN A 75 10.90 -2.22 -10.36
C ASN A 75 11.65 -0.91 -10.05
N PRO A 76 12.81 -0.94 -9.39
CA PRO A 76 13.56 0.26 -8.99
C PRO A 76 14.18 1.02 -10.17
N HIS A 77 14.22 0.43 -11.37
CA HIS A 77 14.73 1.09 -12.58
C HIS A 77 13.63 1.60 -13.51
N GLN A 78 12.36 1.37 -13.17
CA GLN A 78 11.25 1.79 -14.02
C GLN A 78 11.05 3.30 -13.91
N LYS A 79 11.38 3.99 -14.99
CA LYS A 79 11.12 5.43 -15.14
C LYS A 79 9.70 5.64 -15.66
N SER A 80 8.92 6.44 -14.96
CA SER A 80 7.60 6.88 -15.42
C SER A 80 7.77 8.15 -16.24
N ILE A 81 7.27 8.15 -17.48
CA ILE A 81 7.26 9.35 -18.33
C ILE A 81 6.34 10.43 -17.72
N ASN A 82 5.25 10.01 -17.07
CA ASN A 82 4.35 10.90 -16.35
C ASN A 82 4.22 10.43 -14.89
N PHE A 83 5.21 10.79 -14.08
CA PHE A 83 5.27 10.40 -12.68
C PHE A 83 4.12 10.97 -11.85
N LEU A 84 3.70 12.22 -12.09
CA LEU A 84 2.56 12.83 -11.39
C LEU A 84 1.26 12.06 -11.61
N SER A 85 0.95 11.71 -12.85
CA SER A 85 -0.23 10.90 -13.16
C SER A 85 -0.14 9.53 -12.49
N HIS A 86 1.03 8.89 -12.54
CA HIS A 86 1.26 7.62 -11.86
C HIS A 86 1.04 7.71 -10.34
N LEU A 87 1.60 8.73 -9.69
CA LEU A 87 1.47 8.96 -8.24
C LEU A 87 0.00 9.18 -7.86
N ASN A 88 -0.72 10.01 -8.63
CA ASN A 88 -2.13 10.29 -8.42
C ASN A 88 -3.08 9.11 -8.70
N LEU A 89 -2.68 8.14 -9.53
CA LEU A 89 -3.53 6.98 -9.86
C LEU A 89 -3.21 5.74 -9.01
N ARG A 90 -1.94 5.51 -8.69
CA ARG A 90 -1.47 4.28 -8.02
C ARG A 90 -1.23 4.46 -6.53
N HIS A 91 -1.00 5.70 -6.10
CA HIS A 91 -0.63 6.05 -4.74
C HIS A 91 -1.53 7.15 -4.15
N LEU A 92 -2.75 7.32 -4.70
CA LEU A 92 -3.77 8.22 -4.17
C LEU A 92 -4.16 7.88 -2.73
N TYR A 93 -4.16 6.58 -2.43
CA TYR A 93 -4.57 6.04 -1.15
C TYR A 93 -3.35 5.65 -0.34
N ASP A 94 -3.22 6.22 0.85
CA ASP A 94 -2.25 5.74 1.82
C ASP A 94 -2.63 4.32 2.25
N TYR A 95 -1.68 3.42 2.04
CA TYR A 95 -1.84 2.01 2.34
C TYR A 95 -1.80 1.74 3.88
N GLY A 96 -1.57 2.76 4.72
CA GLY A 96 -1.58 2.65 6.18
C GLY A 96 -2.98 2.62 6.78
N THR A 97 -3.87 3.51 6.32
CA THR A 97 -5.20 3.67 6.94
C THR A 97 -6.12 2.48 6.68
N TYR A 98 -6.16 1.96 5.44
CA TYR A 98 -7.01 0.82 5.12
C TYR A 98 -6.57 -0.43 5.89
N ARG A 99 -5.26 -0.70 5.97
CA ARG A 99 -4.70 -1.89 6.65
C ARG A 99 -4.92 -1.88 8.16
N GLN A 100 -5.02 -0.71 8.77
CA GLN A 100 -5.35 -0.59 10.20
C GLN A 100 -6.81 -1.01 10.47
N GLU A 101 -7.69 -0.82 9.49
CA GLU A 101 -9.09 -1.27 9.49
C GLU A 101 -9.23 -2.79 9.29
N PHE A 102 -8.38 -3.41 8.45
CA PHE A 102 -8.35 -4.89 8.29
C PHE A 102 -7.86 -5.65 9.54
N GLY A 103 -7.41 -4.95 10.58
CA GLY A 103 -7.11 -5.53 11.88
C GLY A 103 -8.32 -5.68 12.79
N LEU A 104 -9.45 -5.05 12.46
CA LEU A 104 -10.71 -5.21 13.16
C LEU A 104 -11.46 -6.40 12.55
N THR A 105 -11.92 -7.31 13.40
CA THR A 105 -12.86 -8.33 12.96
C THR A 105 -14.20 -7.67 12.61
N ASP A 106 -15.01 -8.30 11.76
CA ASP A 106 -16.35 -7.79 11.41
C ASP A 106 -17.22 -7.59 12.67
N ASP A 107 -17.04 -8.47 13.67
CA ASP A 107 -17.65 -8.38 15.01
C ASP A 107 -17.21 -7.14 15.79
N ASP A 108 -15.92 -6.79 15.77
CA ASP A 108 -15.41 -5.58 16.45
C ASP A 108 -15.97 -4.30 15.83
N ALA A 109 -16.05 -4.26 14.49
CA ALA A 109 -16.63 -3.13 13.77
C ALA A 109 -18.12 -2.96 14.07
N LEU A 110 -18.87 -4.07 14.12
CA LEU A 110 -20.29 -4.08 14.47
C LEU A 110 -20.52 -3.60 15.91
N GLN A 111 -19.71 -4.09 16.86
CA GLN A 111 -19.84 -3.71 18.26
C GLN A 111 -19.56 -2.22 18.47
N GLN A 112 -18.55 -1.67 17.80
CA GLN A 112 -18.23 -0.24 17.85
C GLN A 112 -19.38 0.64 17.31
N ALA A 113 -20.06 0.20 16.23
CA ALA A 113 -21.20 0.93 15.69
C ALA A 113 -22.40 0.95 16.67
N LEU A 114 -22.63 -0.14 17.40
CA LEU A 114 -23.65 -0.22 18.44
C LEU A 114 -23.32 0.70 19.62
N GLU A 115 -22.06 0.72 20.06
CA GLU A 115 -21.59 1.58 21.14
C GLU A 115 -21.67 3.07 20.78
N ALA A 116 -21.33 3.45 19.54
CA ALA A 116 -21.47 4.81 19.04
C ALA A 116 -22.95 5.24 19.05
N SER A 117 -23.84 4.37 18.57
CA SER A 117 -25.29 4.60 18.58
C SER A 117 -25.86 4.76 19.99
N LEU A 118 -25.24 4.13 21.00
CA LEU A 118 -25.64 4.25 22.41
C LEU A 118 -25.12 5.53 23.07
N LYS A 119 -23.99 6.08 22.61
CA LYS A 119 -23.37 7.30 23.13
C LYS A 119 -23.98 8.59 22.57
N GLU A 120 -24.60 8.57 21.40
CA GLU A 120 -25.32 9.72 20.85
C GLU A 120 -26.71 9.98 21.50
N LYS A 121 -26.85 9.70 22.79
CA LYS A 121 -28.07 9.94 23.58
C LYS A 121 -28.00 11.17 24.46
#